data_AF-A0A3M1B926-F1
#
_entry.id   AF-A0A3M1B926-F1
#
_cell.length_a   1.000
_cell.length_b   1.000
_cell.length_c   1.000
_cell.angle_alpha   90.00
_cell.angle_beta   90.00
_cell.angle_gamma   90.00
#
_symmetry.space_group_name_H-M   'P 1'
#
loop_
_entity.id
_entity.type
_entity.pdbx_description
1 polymer ?
#
loop_
_entity_poly.entity_id
_entity_poly.type
_entity_poly.pdbx_seq_one_letter_code
_entity_poly.pdbx_strand_id
1 'polypeptide(L)'
;MTREEIVAALQRKERDLSGRNLTGLDLSALDLSGANLTGAILHRADLTGADLTGVQAQGADFSEVRAKGALFCQGNLREASFREARLERAVFREADLTGADFLRADLLSANLSEAVLRNADLRSAFLKEGNLSGANLTHADARSASFRNAILEHAILVGTDLEADSLMGRDDVNRKILAGADFRGANLTGSDLRSARLRQAYFNEAILSHANLTGTQWEGTVFEGADLTGCDFSDVRFAGAVLQRIVCPRGNFANVDLSGMDLRHARLSGANLARANLRDAILSFADLRRANLSGALLTNADLGGADLSGAFLNNADLFGANLAAALLDGATLDGADFAEASLEKASFTDAKLDRAKHLPWRIRQRWLPRWIRR
;
A
#
# COMPACT_ATOMS: atom_id res chain seq x y z
N MET A 1 9.67 33.39 30.13
CA MET A 1 11.13 33.54 30.14
C MET A 1 11.55 34.26 28.88
N THR A 2 12.72 34.90 28.86
CA THR A 2 13.34 35.46 27.64
C THR A 2 14.33 34.47 27.02
N ARG A 3 14.77 34.73 25.77
CA ARG A 3 15.83 33.92 25.12
C ARG A 3 17.11 33.92 25.95
N GLU A 4 17.50 35.07 26.49
CA GLU A 4 18.73 35.25 27.27
C GLU A 4 18.70 34.44 28.56
N GLU A 5 17.54 34.38 29.24
CA GLU A 5 17.36 33.55 30.43
C GLU A 5 17.55 32.06 30.11
N ILE A 6 17.02 31.59 28.97
CA ILE A 6 17.16 30.21 28.52
C ILE A 6 18.62 29.91 28.17
N VAL A 7 19.28 30.78 27.42
CA VAL A 7 20.71 30.63 27.08
C VAL A 7 21.56 30.55 28.34
N ALA A 8 21.30 31.41 29.33
CA ALA A 8 22.01 31.39 30.61
C ALA A 8 21.75 30.10 31.40
N ALA A 9 20.52 29.58 31.40
CA ALA A 9 20.17 28.29 32.02
C ALA A 9 20.92 27.12 31.34
N LEU A 10 20.91 27.07 30.01
CA LEU A 10 21.61 26.03 29.24
C LEU A 10 23.13 26.05 29.47
N GLN A 11 23.74 27.23 29.59
CA GLN A 11 25.15 27.37 29.95
C GLN A 11 25.47 26.82 31.35
N ARG A 12 24.51 26.90 32.28
CA ARG A 12 24.60 26.31 33.62
C ARG A 12 24.23 24.82 33.65
N LYS A 13 23.91 24.23 32.49
CA LYS A 13 23.37 22.86 32.34
C LYS A 13 22.01 22.67 33.03
N GLU A 14 21.30 23.75 33.29
CA GLU A 14 19.90 23.71 33.73
C GLU A 14 19.03 23.48 32.51
N ARG A 15 18.63 22.22 32.31
CA ARG A 15 17.86 21.77 31.14
C ARG A 15 16.38 21.51 31.44
N ASP A 16 15.89 21.92 32.62
CA ASP A 16 14.48 21.78 32.98
C ASP A 16 13.68 23.04 32.63
N LEU A 17 12.90 22.90 31.56
CA LEU A 17 12.02 23.91 30.99
C LEU A 17 10.56 23.41 30.98
N SER A 18 10.24 22.40 31.80
CA SER A 18 8.91 21.78 31.84
C SER A 18 7.82 22.77 32.26
N GLY A 19 6.66 22.68 31.60
CA GLY A 19 5.50 23.54 31.82
C GLY A 19 5.72 25.03 31.53
N ARG A 20 6.89 25.43 31.04
CA ARG A 20 7.21 26.84 30.78
C ARG A 20 6.46 27.35 29.56
N ASN A 21 6.04 28.62 29.62
CA ASN A 21 5.58 29.34 28.44
C ASN A 21 6.77 29.97 27.70
N LEU A 22 7.01 29.46 26.49
CA LEU A 22 8.07 29.83 25.54
C LEU A 22 7.47 30.38 24.22
N THR A 23 6.18 30.76 24.25
CA THR A 23 5.43 31.21 23.08
C THR A 23 6.17 32.33 22.34
N GLY A 24 6.34 32.16 21.03
CA GLY A 24 6.92 33.17 20.14
C GLY A 24 8.40 33.49 20.39
N LEU A 25 9.08 32.77 21.29
CA LEU A 25 10.50 33.00 21.54
C LEU A 25 11.33 32.55 20.35
N ASP A 26 12.38 33.31 20.06
CA ASP A 26 13.44 32.87 19.17
C ASP A 26 14.36 31.92 19.95
N LEU A 27 14.32 30.64 19.60
CA LEU A 27 15.16 29.55 20.12
C LEU A 27 16.01 28.93 18.99
N SER A 28 16.14 29.63 17.86
CA SER A 28 16.88 29.16 16.69
C SER A 28 18.34 28.85 17.03
N ALA A 29 18.84 27.76 16.46
CA ALA A 29 20.20 27.23 16.61
C ALA A 29 20.64 26.94 18.07
N LEU A 30 19.72 26.91 19.03
CA LEU A 30 20.05 26.54 20.42
C LEU A 30 20.26 25.03 20.58
N ASP A 31 21.19 24.66 21.45
CA ASP A 31 21.35 23.29 21.94
C ASP A 31 20.39 23.04 23.12
N LEU A 32 19.26 22.45 22.80
CA LEU A 32 18.23 21.92 23.72
C LEU A 32 18.31 20.40 23.85
N SER A 33 19.45 19.77 23.50
CA SER A 33 19.60 18.32 23.58
C SER A 33 19.37 17.81 25.00
N GLY A 34 18.58 16.75 25.16
CA GLY A 34 18.20 16.21 26.46
C GLY A 34 17.40 17.15 27.36
N ALA A 35 16.90 18.29 26.85
CA ALA A 35 16.09 19.20 27.65
C ALA A 35 14.75 18.58 28.04
N ASN A 36 14.28 18.92 29.23
CA ASN A 36 12.93 18.61 29.67
C ASN A 36 12.00 19.77 29.30
N LEU A 37 11.24 19.58 28.23
CA LEU A 37 10.16 20.44 27.74
C LEU A 37 8.77 19.81 27.99
N THR A 38 8.64 18.85 28.91
CA THR A 38 7.35 18.20 29.21
C THR A 38 6.28 19.25 29.50
N GLY A 39 5.18 19.22 28.73
CA GLY A 39 4.07 20.18 28.84
C GLY A 39 4.44 21.66 28.60
N ALA A 40 5.62 21.95 28.05
CA ALA A 40 6.01 23.31 27.72
C ALA A 40 5.17 23.84 26.54
N ILE A 41 4.94 25.16 26.52
CA ILE A 41 4.18 25.83 25.45
C ILE A 41 5.18 26.58 24.57
N LEU A 42 5.46 26.02 23.39
CA LEU A 42 6.35 26.59 22.37
C LEU A 42 5.57 27.17 21.19
N HIS A 43 4.26 27.41 21.33
CA HIS A 43 3.41 27.95 20.27
C HIS A 43 4.09 29.12 19.52
N ARG A 44 4.21 29.02 18.19
CA ARG A 44 4.86 30.03 17.32
C ARG A 44 6.33 30.35 17.63
N ALA A 45 7.02 29.57 18.45
CA ALA A 45 8.45 29.74 18.68
C ALA A 45 9.26 29.45 17.40
N ASP A 46 10.43 30.06 17.30
CA ASP A 46 11.41 29.75 16.25
C ASP A 46 12.43 28.76 16.79
N LEU A 47 12.40 27.54 16.27
CA LEU A 47 13.32 26.43 16.56
C LEU A 47 14.19 26.11 15.34
N THR A 48 14.32 27.02 14.37
CA THR A 48 15.06 26.77 13.14
C THR A 48 16.49 26.33 13.45
N GLY A 49 16.85 25.13 12.98
CA GLY A 49 18.16 24.52 13.21
C GLY A 49 18.53 24.24 14.68
N ALA A 50 17.58 24.30 15.61
CA ALA A 50 17.81 23.95 17.01
C ALA A 50 18.09 22.44 17.16
N ASP A 51 18.94 22.08 18.11
CA ASP A 51 19.19 20.68 18.47
C ASP A 51 18.34 20.31 19.68
N LEU A 52 17.35 19.45 19.47
CA LEU A 52 16.46 18.86 20.47
C LEU A 52 16.68 17.33 20.56
N THR A 53 17.87 16.84 20.23
CA THR A 53 18.20 15.42 20.31
C THR A 53 17.98 14.90 21.73
N GLY A 54 17.23 13.81 21.90
CA GLY A 54 16.94 13.20 23.21
C GLY A 54 16.02 14.02 24.13
N VAL A 55 15.37 15.07 23.61
CA VAL A 55 14.45 15.93 24.38
C VAL A 55 13.32 15.11 25.01
N GLN A 56 12.89 15.50 26.22
CA GLN A 56 11.67 15.01 26.86
C GLN A 56 10.60 16.09 26.70
N ALA A 57 9.65 15.90 25.79
CA ALA A 57 8.68 16.91 25.39
C ALA A 57 7.26 16.31 25.27
N GLN A 58 6.93 15.40 26.18
CA GLN A 58 5.62 14.77 26.23
C GLN A 58 4.55 15.84 26.47
N GLY A 59 3.49 15.81 25.66
CA GLY A 59 2.39 16.78 25.72
C GLY A 59 2.80 18.23 25.49
N ALA A 60 4.01 18.50 24.99
CA ALA A 60 4.45 19.86 24.69
C ALA A 60 3.71 20.42 23.48
N ASP A 61 3.44 21.72 23.49
CA ASP A 61 2.77 22.42 22.41
C ASP A 61 3.78 23.09 21.48
N PHE A 62 4.10 22.44 20.36
CA PHE A 62 4.86 22.97 19.23
C PHE A 62 3.93 23.46 18.10
N SER A 63 2.68 23.83 18.37
CA SER A 63 1.80 24.34 17.32
C SER A 63 2.36 25.60 16.66
N GLU A 64 2.25 25.68 15.34
CA GLU A 64 2.70 26.81 14.52
C GLU A 64 4.20 27.19 14.67
N VAL A 65 5.04 26.30 15.23
CA VAL A 65 6.49 26.58 15.33
C VAL A 65 7.16 26.65 13.96
N ARG A 66 8.28 27.38 13.90
CA ARG A 66 9.23 27.30 12.78
C ARG A 66 10.39 26.42 13.20
N ALA A 67 10.42 25.16 12.81
CA ALA A 67 11.50 24.23 13.18
C ALA A 67 12.18 23.62 11.95
N LYS A 68 12.35 24.43 10.90
CA LYS A 68 13.06 24.02 9.69
C LYS A 68 14.45 23.51 10.04
N GLY A 69 14.75 22.27 9.65
CA GLY A 69 16.04 21.63 9.93
C GLY A 69 16.34 21.38 11.41
N ALA A 70 15.36 21.49 12.31
CA ALA A 70 15.54 21.18 13.72
C ALA A 70 15.76 19.67 13.92
N LEU A 71 16.54 19.31 14.94
CA LEU A 71 16.91 17.92 15.24
C LEU A 71 16.11 17.43 16.44
N PHE A 72 15.23 16.47 16.26
CA PHE A 72 14.42 15.82 17.29
C PHE A 72 14.82 14.34 17.49
N CYS A 73 16.04 13.96 17.08
CA CYS A 73 16.48 12.57 17.08
C CYS A 73 16.32 11.94 18.46
N GLN A 74 15.75 10.73 18.56
CA GLN A 74 15.58 10.00 19.82
C GLN A 74 14.80 10.76 20.91
N GLY A 75 14.07 11.82 20.53
CA GLY A 75 13.24 12.59 21.46
C GLY A 75 12.00 11.81 21.88
N ASN A 76 11.56 12.03 23.11
CA ASN A 76 10.26 11.57 23.58
C ASN A 76 9.24 12.70 23.40
N LEU A 77 8.44 12.59 22.34
CA LEU A 77 7.50 13.60 21.84
C LEU A 77 6.07 13.05 21.83
N ARG A 78 5.79 12.11 22.73
CA ARG A 78 4.47 11.50 22.87
C ARG A 78 3.42 12.57 23.14
N GLU A 79 2.31 12.50 22.41
CA GLU A 79 1.17 13.43 22.55
C GLU A 79 1.56 14.92 22.33
N ALA A 80 2.74 15.20 21.79
CA ALA A 80 3.15 16.56 21.46
C ALA A 80 2.32 17.09 20.27
N SER A 81 1.98 18.37 20.33
CA SER A 81 1.24 19.05 19.26
C SER A 81 2.22 19.72 18.31
N PHE A 82 2.20 19.34 17.03
CA PHE A 82 2.90 19.97 15.91
C PHE A 82 1.91 20.53 14.88
N ARG A 83 0.69 20.87 15.32
CA ARG A 83 -0.35 21.41 14.46
C ARG A 83 0.15 22.62 13.68
N GLU A 84 0.00 22.58 12.36
CA GLU A 84 0.42 23.66 11.46
C GLU A 84 1.90 24.09 11.62
N ALA A 85 2.73 23.24 12.22
CA ALA A 85 4.15 23.50 12.38
C ALA A 85 4.86 23.44 11.03
N ARG A 86 5.90 24.27 10.91
CA ARG A 86 6.82 24.30 9.76
C ARG A 86 8.05 23.48 10.09
N LEU A 87 8.06 22.23 9.65
CA LEU A 87 9.03 21.20 9.98
C LEU A 87 9.84 20.78 8.74
N GLU A 88 9.99 21.67 7.75
CA GLU A 88 10.69 21.35 6.51
C GLU A 88 12.11 20.88 6.85
N ARG A 89 12.49 19.68 6.37
CA ARG A 89 13.80 19.05 6.64
C ARG A 89 14.13 18.81 8.12
N ALA A 90 13.14 18.87 9.02
CA ALA A 90 13.35 18.47 10.42
C ALA A 90 13.68 16.97 10.53
N VAL A 91 14.40 16.58 11.57
CA VAL A 91 14.90 15.21 11.75
C VAL A 91 14.31 14.59 13.01
N PHE A 92 13.37 13.67 12.86
CA PHE A 92 12.72 12.89 13.91
C PHE A 92 13.21 11.43 13.98
N ARG A 93 14.44 11.15 13.52
CA ARG A 93 14.96 9.78 13.49
C ARG A 93 14.86 9.13 14.87
N GLU A 94 14.28 7.93 14.93
CA GLU A 94 14.11 7.15 16.17
C GLU A 94 13.31 7.88 17.28
N ALA A 95 12.57 8.95 16.96
CA ALA A 95 11.78 9.68 17.94
C ALA A 95 10.49 8.91 18.30
N ASP A 96 10.07 8.98 19.56
CA ASP A 96 8.74 8.52 19.97
C ASP A 96 7.72 9.64 19.77
N LEU A 97 6.94 9.51 18.71
CA LEU A 97 5.85 10.41 18.29
C LEU A 97 4.47 9.77 18.52
N THR A 98 4.37 8.81 19.44
CA THR A 98 3.11 8.12 19.71
C THR A 98 2.04 9.13 20.12
N GLY A 99 0.92 9.15 19.39
CA GLY A 99 -0.19 10.07 19.63
C GLY A 99 0.12 11.54 19.34
N ALA A 100 1.27 11.86 18.72
CA ALA A 100 1.60 13.22 18.33
C ALA A 100 0.64 13.75 17.24
N ASP A 101 0.40 15.05 17.26
CA ASP A 101 -0.56 15.71 16.37
C ASP A 101 0.18 16.57 15.33
N PHE A 102 0.23 16.09 14.10
CA PHE A 102 0.81 16.75 12.93
C PHE A 102 -0.27 17.29 11.97
N LEU A 103 -1.48 17.55 12.46
CA LEU A 103 -2.56 18.08 11.62
C LEU A 103 -2.08 19.32 10.84
N ARG A 104 -2.12 19.21 9.50
CA ARG A 104 -1.67 20.25 8.55
C ARG A 104 -0.20 20.70 8.70
N ALA A 105 0.65 19.92 9.37
CA ALA A 105 2.07 20.24 9.50
C ALA A 105 2.78 20.12 8.13
N ASP A 106 3.78 21.00 7.91
CA ASP A 106 4.66 20.92 6.74
C ASP A 106 5.90 20.11 7.09
N LEU A 107 5.96 18.86 6.61
CA LEU A 107 7.03 17.89 6.82
C LEU A 107 7.83 17.67 5.52
N LEU A 108 7.86 18.65 4.61
CA LEU A 108 8.57 18.56 3.33
C LEU A 108 10.01 18.12 3.56
N SER A 109 10.38 16.98 2.96
CA SER A 109 11.72 16.36 3.08
C SER A 109 12.18 16.13 4.53
N ALA A 110 11.25 16.03 5.49
CA ALA A 110 11.57 15.66 6.86
C ALA A 110 12.04 14.20 6.93
N ASN A 111 12.92 13.91 7.90
CA ASN A 111 13.41 12.57 8.14
C ASN A 111 12.76 11.99 9.40
N LEU A 112 11.81 11.08 9.23
CA LEU A 112 11.12 10.32 10.27
C LEU A 112 11.53 8.84 10.25
N SER A 113 12.70 8.49 9.70
CA SER A 113 13.16 7.10 9.65
C SER A 113 13.20 6.48 11.05
N GLU A 114 12.68 5.26 11.19
CA GLU A 114 12.59 4.51 12.47
C GLU A 114 11.78 5.23 13.58
N ALA A 115 11.04 6.30 13.25
CA ALA A 115 10.21 6.99 14.23
C ALA A 115 8.95 6.18 14.58
N VAL A 116 8.46 6.35 15.80
CA VAL A 116 7.23 5.69 16.27
C VAL A 116 6.06 6.67 16.21
N LEU A 117 5.25 6.60 15.16
CA LEU A 117 4.06 7.44 14.92
C LEU A 117 2.74 6.71 15.23
N ARG A 118 2.75 5.77 16.19
CA ARG A 118 1.55 5.00 16.54
C ARG A 118 0.42 5.93 16.99
N ASN A 119 -0.77 5.77 16.42
CA ASN A 119 -1.93 6.64 16.69
C ASN A 119 -1.69 8.14 16.45
N ALA A 120 -0.67 8.52 15.69
CA ALA A 120 -0.42 9.93 15.37
C ALA A 120 -1.51 10.47 14.44
N ASP A 121 -1.84 11.75 14.58
CA ASP A 121 -2.72 12.47 13.66
C ASP A 121 -1.85 13.14 12.58
N LEU A 122 -1.86 12.61 11.36
CA LEU A 122 -1.14 13.12 10.20
C LEU A 122 -2.10 13.76 9.18
N ARG A 123 -3.35 14.03 9.56
CA ARG A 123 -4.36 14.50 8.61
C ARG A 123 -3.89 15.75 7.89
N SER A 124 -3.98 15.72 6.57
CA SER A 124 -3.54 16.83 5.70
C SER A 124 -2.09 17.29 5.90
N ALA A 125 -1.23 16.47 6.52
CA ALA A 125 0.20 16.77 6.65
C ALA A 125 0.91 16.65 5.30
N PHE A 126 1.97 17.43 5.10
CA PHE A 126 2.73 17.45 3.85
C PHE A 126 4.06 16.71 4.00
N LEU A 127 4.11 15.42 3.70
CA LEU A 127 5.30 14.55 3.77
C LEU A 127 5.95 14.32 2.39
N LYS A 128 5.80 15.26 1.45
CA LYS A 128 6.42 15.14 0.12
C LYS A 128 7.94 14.94 0.27
N GLU A 129 8.50 13.95 -0.42
CA GLU A 129 9.93 13.60 -0.37
C GLU A 129 10.46 13.31 1.05
N GLY A 130 9.57 13.04 2.01
CA GLY A 130 9.95 12.66 3.38
C GLY A 130 10.50 11.24 3.44
N ASN A 131 11.38 10.99 4.41
CA ASN A 131 11.90 9.66 4.70
C ASN A 131 11.17 9.08 5.92
N LEU A 132 10.39 8.02 5.71
CA LEU A 132 9.70 7.23 6.73
C LEU A 132 10.17 5.77 6.73
N SER A 133 11.38 5.49 6.24
CA SER A 133 11.91 4.13 6.21
C SER A 133 11.90 3.51 7.61
N GLY A 134 11.32 2.32 7.76
CA GLY A 134 11.17 1.62 9.05
C GLY A 134 10.23 2.30 10.06
N ALA A 135 9.59 3.42 9.73
CA ALA A 135 8.72 4.13 10.65
C ALA A 135 7.47 3.31 10.99
N ASN A 136 6.97 3.47 12.22
CA ASN A 136 5.77 2.78 12.70
C ASN A 136 4.56 3.71 12.75
N LEU A 137 3.70 3.64 11.74
CA LEU A 137 2.46 4.39 11.59
C LEU A 137 1.21 3.58 12.00
N THR A 138 1.37 2.51 12.79
CA THR A 138 0.24 1.65 13.18
C THR A 138 -0.90 2.49 13.76
N HIS A 139 -2.09 2.37 13.18
CA HIS A 139 -3.30 3.12 13.55
C HIS A 139 -3.20 4.65 13.48
N ALA A 140 -2.22 5.21 12.76
CA ALA A 140 -2.18 6.64 12.49
C ALA A 140 -3.33 7.05 11.55
N ASP A 141 -3.83 8.26 11.74
CA ASP A 141 -4.80 8.89 10.83
C ASP A 141 -4.03 9.78 9.85
N ALA A 142 -3.78 9.28 8.65
CA ALA A 142 -3.06 9.98 7.60
C ALA A 142 -3.99 10.40 6.45
N ARG A 143 -5.29 10.59 6.73
CA ARG A 143 -6.26 11.02 5.72
C ARG A 143 -5.84 12.31 5.07
N SER A 144 -5.87 12.31 3.75
CA SER A 144 -5.45 13.45 2.93
C SER A 144 -4.01 13.95 3.15
N ALA A 145 -3.16 13.20 3.86
CA ALA A 145 -1.74 13.50 3.97
C ALA A 145 -1.03 13.26 2.62
N SER A 146 -0.03 14.06 2.27
CA SER A 146 0.71 13.87 1.03
C SER A 146 2.03 13.13 1.28
N PHE A 147 2.16 11.91 0.80
CA PHE A 147 3.39 11.11 0.77
C PHE A 147 4.02 11.08 -0.63
N ARG A 148 3.81 12.11 -1.44
CA ARG A 148 4.32 12.13 -2.81
C ARG A 148 5.84 11.96 -2.82
N ASN A 149 6.34 10.97 -3.56
CA ASN A 149 7.76 10.60 -3.60
C ASN A 149 8.38 10.35 -2.21
N ALA A 150 7.57 10.05 -1.18
CA ALA A 150 8.09 9.70 0.13
C ALA A 150 8.65 8.28 0.11
N ILE A 151 9.62 8.03 0.98
CA ILE A 151 10.24 6.71 1.16
C ILE A 151 9.60 6.07 2.39
N LEU A 152 8.85 4.99 2.20
CA LEU A 152 8.20 4.19 3.24
C LEU A 152 8.70 2.74 3.21
N GLU A 153 9.93 2.52 2.75
CA GLU A 153 10.56 1.20 2.73
C GLU A 153 10.49 0.57 4.12
N HIS A 154 10.00 -0.66 4.18
CA HIS A 154 9.85 -1.43 5.43
C HIS A 154 9.03 -0.74 6.54
N ALA A 155 8.28 0.32 6.23
CA ALA A 155 7.42 0.99 7.19
C ALA A 155 6.26 0.09 7.61
N ILE A 156 5.76 0.30 8.84
CA ILE A 156 4.62 -0.42 9.40
C ILE A 156 3.41 0.51 9.38
N LEU A 157 2.45 0.24 8.49
CA LEU A 157 1.21 0.99 8.28
C LEU A 157 -0.04 0.14 8.62
N VAL A 158 0.08 -0.77 9.59
CA VAL A 158 -1.02 -1.66 9.97
C VAL A 158 -2.20 -0.85 10.47
N GLY A 159 -3.35 -1.02 9.81
CA GLY A 159 -4.57 -0.29 10.15
C GLY A 159 -4.45 1.24 10.09
N THR A 160 -3.49 1.77 9.33
CA THR A 160 -3.37 3.22 9.06
C THR A 160 -4.47 3.64 8.09
N ASP A 161 -5.06 4.83 8.33
CA ASP A 161 -6.01 5.44 7.42
C ASP A 161 -5.27 6.35 6.43
N LEU A 162 -5.20 5.93 5.16
CA LEU A 162 -4.58 6.65 4.04
C LEU A 162 -5.66 7.14 3.04
N GLU A 163 -6.93 7.18 3.45
CA GLU A 163 -8.03 7.57 2.58
C GLU A 163 -7.83 9.00 2.04
N ALA A 164 -8.11 9.15 0.75
CA ALA A 164 -8.24 10.45 0.13
C ALA A 164 -9.65 11.01 0.41
N ASP A 165 -9.76 12.21 0.98
CA ASP A 165 -11.08 12.80 1.23
C ASP A 165 -11.85 13.02 -0.09
N SER A 166 -13.02 12.41 -0.17
CA SER A 166 -13.93 12.44 -1.34
C SER A 166 -14.44 13.84 -1.69
N LEU A 167 -14.41 14.78 -0.73
CA LEU A 167 -14.91 16.15 -0.90
C LEU A 167 -13.88 17.11 -1.50
N MET A 168 -12.64 16.67 -1.74
CA MET A 168 -11.62 17.53 -2.33
C MET A 168 -11.77 17.59 -3.85
N GLY A 169 -11.97 18.82 -4.36
CA GLY A 169 -12.31 19.10 -5.76
C GLY A 169 -11.41 18.41 -6.79
N ARG A 170 -12.01 18.09 -7.95
CA ARG A 170 -11.40 17.30 -9.05
C ARG A 170 -10.09 17.89 -9.60
N ASP A 171 -9.80 19.17 -9.34
CA ASP A 171 -8.72 19.92 -9.98
C ASP A 171 -7.47 20.16 -9.11
N ASP A 172 -7.33 19.50 -7.95
CA ASP A 172 -6.09 19.63 -7.17
C ASP A 172 -4.98 18.74 -7.74
N VAL A 173 -4.43 19.18 -8.88
CA VAL A 173 -3.36 18.52 -9.65
C VAL A 173 -2.08 18.32 -8.81
N ASN A 174 -1.95 19.05 -7.69
CA ASN A 174 -0.83 18.99 -6.77
C ASN A 174 -0.96 17.93 -5.66
N ARG A 175 -2.16 17.39 -5.39
CA ARG A 175 -2.38 16.40 -4.32
C ARG A 175 -2.48 14.97 -4.85
N LYS A 176 -1.40 14.54 -5.50
CA LYS A 176 -1.14 13.12 -5.72
C LYS A 176 -0.67 12.50 -4.40
N ILE A 177 -1.62 12.08 -3.59
CA ILE A 177 -1.42 11.69 -2.18
C ILE A 177 -0.28 10.68 -2.05
N LEU A 178 -0.24 9.62 -2.88
CA LEU A 178 0.77 8.57 -2.80
C LEU A 178 1.58 8.38 -4.10
N ALA A 179 1.54 9.32 -5.04
CA ALA A 179 2.23 9.09 -6.32
C ALA A 179 3.74 9.08 -6.15
N GLY A 180 4.39 8.11 -6.78
CA GLY A 180 5.84 7.92 -6.68
C GLY A 180 6.33 7.47 -5.30
N ALA A 181 5.42 7.22 -4.35
CA ALA A 181 5.79 6.77 -3.02
C ALA A 181 6.37 5.34 -3.07
N ASP A 182 7.35 5.09 -2.22
CA ASP A 182 8.06 3.82 -2.16
C ASP A 182 7.63 3.03 -0.92
N PHE A 183 6.83 1.99 -1.12
CA PHE A 183 6.35 1.08 -0.08
C PHE A 183 7.03 -0.29 -0.16
N ARG A 184 8.23 -0.40 -0.75
CA ARG A 184 8.91 -1.69 -0.88
C ARG A 184 9.08 -2.37 0.48
N GLY A 185 8.60 -3.61 0.58
CA GLY A 185 8.61 -4.39 1.82
C GLY A 185 7.81 -3.80 2.99
N ALA A 186 6.98 -2.79 2.77
CA ALA A 186 6.16 -2.17 3.80
C ALA A 186 4.99 -3.08 4.20
N ASN A 187 4.52 -2.96 5.45
CA ASN A 187 3.37 -3.69 5.96
C ASN A 187 2.15 -2.78 6.07
N LEU A 188 1.21 -2.93 5.15
CA LEU A 188 -0.05 -2.21 5.02
C LEU A 188 -1.27 -3.08 5.41
N THR A 189 -1.07 -4.14 6.19
CA THR A 189 -2.15 -5.07 6.57
C THR A 189 -3.35 -4.31 7.15
N GLY A 190 -4.53 -4.50 6.54
CA GLY A 190 -5.78 -3.88 6.99
C GLY A 190 -5.82 -2.35 6.93
N SER A 191 -4.87 -1.71 6.24
CA SER A 191 -4.89 -0.25 6.03
C SER A 191 -6.01 0.16 5.07
N ASP A 192 -6.46 1.41 5.20
CA ASP A 192 -7.47 1.98 4.32
C ASP A 192 -6.81 2.86 3.26
N LEU A 193 -6.81 2.43 2.00
CA LEU A 193 -6.32 3.20 0.86
C LEU A 193 -7.46 3.63 -0.07
N ARG A 194 -8.71 3.68 0.41
CA ARG A 194 -9.85 4.06 -0.43
C ARG A 194 -9.60 5.35 -1.19
N SER A 195 -9.89 5.31 -2.49
CA SER A 195 -9.72 6.44 -3.41
C SER A 195 -8.29 7.02 -3.48
N ALA A 196 -7.28 6.34 -2.92
CA ALA A 196 -5.91 6.81 -2.94
C ALA A 196 -5.35 6.80 -4.37
N ARG A 197 -4.59 7.84 -4.71
CA ARG A 197 -3.92 7.99 -6.00
C ARG A 197 -2.53 7.35 -5.94
N LEU A 198 -2.43 6.10 -6.39
CA LEU A 198 -1.22 5.26 -6.31
C LEU A 198 -0.31 5.33 -7.54
N ARG A 199 -0.53 6.31 -8.43
CA ARG A 199 0.17 6.40 -9.71
C ARG A 199 1.68 6.35 -9.55
N GLN A 200 2.37 5.43 -10.23
CA GLN A 200 3.82 5.23 -10.14
C GLN A 200 4.35 4.92 -8.73
N ALA A 201 3.50 4.44 -7.81
CA ALA A 201 3.95 3.96 -6.50
C ALA A 201 4.55 2.54 -6.61
N TYR A 202 5.45 2.21 -5.68
CA TYR A 202 6.14 0.93 -5.63
C TYR A 202 5.71 0.15 -4.39
N PHE A 203 5.15 -1.04 -4.58
CA PHE A 203 4.70 -1.97 -3.54
C PHE A 203 5.40 -3.33 -3.66
N ASN A 204 6.60 -3.38 -4.26
CA ASN A 204 7.31 -4.64 -4.41
C ASN A 204 7.48 -5.31 -3.05
N GLU A 205 7.09 -6.59 -2.96
CA GLU A 205 7.18 -7.40 -1.72
C GLU A 205 6.43 -6.80 -0.52
N ALA A 206 5.56 -5.81 -0.72
CA ALA A 206 4.76 -5.22 0.34
C ALA A 206 3.62 -6.15 0.77
N ILE A 207 3.20 -6.05 2.02
CA ILE A 207 2.08 -6.81 2.59
C ILE A 207 0.85 -5.92 2.67
N LEU A 208 -0.12 -6.13 1.80
CA LEU A 208 -1.40 -5.41 1.74
C LEU A 208 -2.58 -6.32 2.12
N SER A 209 -2.35 -7.43 2.81
CA SER A 209 -3.42 -8.38 3.15
C SER A 209 -4.58 -7.69 3.85
N HIS A 210 -5.79 -7.88 3.32
CA HIS A 210 -7.01 -7.23 3.79
C HIS A 210 -7.03 -5.69 3.74
N ALA A 211 -6.11 -5.06 3.03
CA ALA A 211 -6.14 -3.61 2.81
C ALA A 211 -7.35 -3.23 1.92
N ASN A 212 -7.94 -2.07 2.20
CA ASN A 212 -9.04 -1.54 1.41
C ASN A 212 -8.51 -0.71 0.24
N LEU A 213 -8.63 -1.25 -0.97
CA LEU A 213 -8.12 -0.64 -2.20
C LEU A 213 -9.24 -0.09 -3.09
N THR A 214 -10.47 -0.02 -2.58
CA THR A 214 -11.65 0.37 -3.37
C THR A 214 -11.48 1.77 -3.97
N GLY A 215 -11.77 1.91 -5.27
CA GLY A 215 -11.70 3.18 -6.00
C GLY A 215 -10.27 3.66 -6.33
N THR A 216 -9.24 2.84 -6.06
CA THR A 216 -7.85 3.21 -6.37
C THR A 216 -7.54 3.07 -7.86
N GLN A 217 -6.57 3.86 -8.33
CA GLN A 217 -6.07 3.85 -9.71
C GLN A 217 -4.59 3.52 -9.74
N TRP A 218 -4.21 2.47 -10.46
CA TRP A 218 -2.89 1.84 -10.39
C TRP A 218 -2.01 2.15 -11.61
N GLU A 219 -2.17 3.34 -12.19
CA GLU A 219 -1.42 3.70 -13.40
C GLU A 219 0.09 3.71 -13.13
N GLY A 220 0.79 2.74 -13.73
CA GLY A 220 2.23 2.52 -13.52
C GLY A 220 2.61 2.07 -12.11
N THR A 221 1.66 1.57 -11.30
CA THR A 221 1.93 1.07 -9.95
C THR A 221 2.52 -0.33 -10.01
N VAL A 222 3.54 -0.60 -9.19
CA VAL A 222 4.26 -1.88 -9.19
C VAL A 222 3.91 -2.68 -7.94
N PHE A 223 3.31 -3.86 -8.11
CA PHE A 223 2.96 -4.80 -7.03
C PHE A 223 3.75 -6.11 -7.13
N GLU A 224 4.91 -6.12 -7.80
CA GLU A 224 5.64 -7.37 -8.03
C GLU A 224 5.95 -8.08 -6.71
N GLY A 225 5.46 -9.33 -6.57
CA GLY A 225 5.65 -10.12 -5.35
C GLY A 225 4.85 -9.66 -4.12
N ALA A 226 3.98 -8.66 -4.23
CA ALA A 226 3.19 -8.16 -3.12
C ALA A 226 2.15 -9.18 -2.62
N ASP A 227 1.90 -9.19 -1.32
CA ASP A 227 0.79 -9.94 -0.72
C ASP A 227 -0.48 -9.09 -0.70
N LEU A 228 -1.46 -9.48 -1.52
CA LEU A 228 -2.76 -8.87 -1.71
C LEU A 228 -3.88 -9.80 -1.21
N THR A 229 -3.56 -10.72 -0.30
CA THR A 229 -4.50 -11.73 0.21
C THR A 229 -5.80 -11.10 0.69
N GLY A 230 -6.92 -11.60 0.17
CA GLY A 230 -8.27 -11.22 0.61
C GLY A 230 -8.69 -9.79 0.27
N CYS A 231 -7.96 -9.08 -0.60
CA CYS A 231 -8.37 -7.75 -1.09
C CYS A 231 -9.52 -7.84 -2.10
N ASP A 232 -10.32 -6.77 -2.16
CA ASP A 232 -11.36 -6.56 -3.16
C ASP A 232 -10.89 -5.60 -4.26
N PHE A 233 -11.02 -6.02 -5.51
CA PHE A 233 -10.59 -5.29 -6.70
C PHE A 233 -11.74 -4.90 -7.62
N SER A 234 -12.99 -5.15 -7.21
CA SER A 234 -14.18 -4.92 -8.05
C SER A 234 -14.33 -3.49 -8.58
N ASP A 235 -13.74 -2.49 -7.91
CA ASP A 235 -13.71 -1.09 -8.32
C ASP A 235 -12.29 -0.52 -8.44
N VAL A 236 -11.32 -1.36 -8.83
CA VAL A 236 -9.92 -0.97 -9.04
C VAL A 236 -9.61 -0.85 -10.53
N ARG A 237 -8.86 0.18 -10.91
CA ARG A 237 -8.38 0.36 -12.29
C ARG A 237 -6.89 0.00 -12.40
N PHE A 238 -6.60 -1.03 -13.20
CA PHE A 238 -5.29 -1.65 -13.32
C PHE A 238 -4.42 -1.15 -14.49
N ALA A 239 -4.83 -0.11 -15.21
CA ALA A 239 -4.17 0.30 -16.45
C ALA A 239 -2.65 0.52 -16.27
N GLY A 240 -1.81 -0.36 -16.82
CA GLY A 240 -0.35 -0.28 -16.72
C GLY A 240 0.22 -0.67 -15.35
N ALA A 241 -0.54 -1.35 -14.49
CA ALA A 241 -0.04 -1.91 -13.25
C ALA A 241 0.84 -3.14 -13.53
N VAL A 242 1.89 -3.35 -12.71
CA VAL A 242 2.74 -4.55 -12.76
C VAL A 242 2.31 -5.51 -11.67
N LEU A 243 1.75 -6.65 -12.06
CA LEU A 243 1.13 -7.64 -11.16
C LEU A 243 1.84 -9.01 -11.18
N GLN A 244 3.07 -9.05 -11.68
CA GLN A 244 3.86 -10.29 -11.74
C GLN A 244 4.08 -10.84 -10.34
N ARG A 245 4.00 -12.17 -10.18
CA ARG A 245 4.33 -12.89 -8.94
C ARG A 245 3.52 -12.47 -7.69
N ILE A 246 2.41 -11.73 -7.86
CA ILE A 246 1.57 -11.33 -6.71
C ILE A 246 1.09 -12.56 -5.94
N VAL A 247 0.87 -12.40 -4.64
CA VAL A 247 0.22 -13.39 -3.79
C VAL A 247 -1.17 -12.87 -3.46
N CYS A 248 -2.21 -13.40 -4.07
CA CYS A 248 -3.58 -12.96 -3.86
C CYS A 248 -4.56 -14.14 -3.77
N PRO A 249 -4.35 -15.09 -2.84
CA PRO A 249 -5.33 -16.14 -2.61
C PRO A 249 -6.65 -15.52 -2.12
N ARG A 250 -7.75 -16.05 -2.66
CA ARG A 250 -9.12 -15.61 -2.34
C ARG A 250 -9.41 -14.11 -2.61
N GLY A 251 -8.59 -13.44 -3.41
CA GLY A 251 -8.87 -12.06 -3.86
C GLY A 251 -10.12 -11.98 -4.73
N ASN A 252 -10.81 -10.84 -4.71
CA ASN A 252 -12.01 -10.62 -5.52
C ASN A 252 -11.71 -9.77 -6.76
N PHE A 253 -11.64 -10.41 -7.92
CA PHE A 253 -11.44 -9.83 -9.25
C PHE A 253 -12.70 -9.95 -10.13
N ALA A 254 -13.89 -10.14 -9.55
CA ALA A 254 -15.10 -10.36 -10.33
C ALA A 254 -15.46 -9.14 -11.19
N ASN A 255 -15.72 -9.37 -12.47
CA ASN A 255 -16.02 -8.36 -13.49
C ASN A 255 -14.90 -7.32 -13.72
N VAL A 256 -13.67 -7.59 -13.26
CA VAL A 256 -12.52 -6.69 -13.43
C VAL A 256 -11.94 -6.82 -14.83
N ASP A 257 -11.44 -5.72 -15.38
CA ASP A 257 -10.64 -5.71 -16.61
C ASP A 257 -9.15 -5.91 -16.30
N LEU A 258 -8.64 -7.07 -16.70
CA LEU A 258 -7.26 -7.51 -16.61
C LEU A 258 -6.70 -7.84 -18.01
N SER A 259 -7.31 -7.31 -19.08
CA SER A 259 -6.87 -7.60 -20.44
C SER A 259 -5.44 -7.14 -20.70
N GLY A 260 -4.66 -7.99 -21.37
CA GLY A 260 -3.25 -7.77 -21.67
C GLY A 260 -2.31 -7.72 -20.46
N MET A 261 -2.81 -7.96 -19.24
CA MET A 261 -1.98 -7.88 -18.03
C MET A 261 -1.02 -9.05 -17.90
N ASP A 262 0.17 -8.75 -17.37
CA ASP A 262 1.17 -9.75 -17.03
C ASP A 262 1.01 -10.21 -15.58
N LEU A 263 0.46 -11.42 -15.42
CA LEU A 263 0.17 -12.12 -14.18
C LEU A 263 1.01 -13.40 -14.06
N ARG A 264 2.16 -13.47 -14.74
CA ARG A 264 3.05 -14.64 -14.68
C ARG A 264 3.44 -14.96 -13.25
N HIS A 265 3.40 -16.25 -12.92
CA HIS A 265 3.69 -16.77 -11.57
C HIS A 265 2.81 -16.20 -10.44
N ALA A 266 1.70 -15.51 -10.74
CA ALA A 266 0.79 -15.04 -9.71
C ALA A 266 0.17 -16.21 -8.93
N ARG A 267 0.03 -16.05 -7.62
CA ARG A 267 -0.65 -17.02 -6.73
C ARG A 267 -2.07 -16.55 -6.45
N LEU A 268 -3.00 -17.04 -7.25
CA LEU A 268 -4.42 -16.67 -7.26
C LEU A 268 -5.32 -17.83 -6.79
N SER A 269 -4.79 -18.74 -5.96
CA SER A 269 -5.57 -19.90 -5.50
C SER A 269 -6.85 -19.48 -4.78
N GLY A 270 -7.99 -20.04 -5.20
CA GLY A 270 -9.31 -19.69 -4.69
C GLY A 270 -9.78 -18.27 -5.00
N ALA A 271 -9.08 -17.49 -5.84
CA ALA A 271 -9.51 -16.14 -6.21
C ALA A 271 -10.82 -16.15 -7.01
N ASN A 272 -11.61 -15.09 -6.87
CA ASN A 272 -12.84 -14.89 -7.62
C ASN A 272 -12.57 -14.04 -8.86
N LEU A 273 -12.39 -14.68 -10.02
CA LEU A 273 -12.20 -14.06 -11.33
C LEU A 273 -13.46 -14.19 -12.21
N ALA A 274 -14.64 -14.34 -11.59
CA ALA A 274 -15.89 -14.56 -12.32
C ALA A 274 -16.16 -13.38 -13.25
N ARG A 275 -16.39 -13.68 -14.54
CA ARG A 275 -16.64 -12.68 -15.59
C ARG A 275 -15.53 -11.63 -15.76
N ALA A 276 -14.33 -11.88 -15.23
CA ALA A 276 -13.19 -11.00 -15.47
C ALA A 276 -12.83 -10.99 -16.97
N ASN A 277 -12.40 -9.84 -17.48
CA ASN A 277 -11.81 -9.73 -18.81
C ASN A 277 -10.32 -10.03 -18.71
N LEU A 278 -9.90 -11.20 -19.16
CA LEU A 278 -8.52 -11.69 -19.15
C LEU A 278 -8.00 -11.91 -20.58
N ARG A 279 -8.59 -11.21 -21.57
CA ARG A 279 -8.16 -11.31 -22.97
C ARG A 279 -6.71 -10.93 -23.12
N ASP A 280 -5.96 -11.72 -23.88
CA ASP A 280 -4.53 -11.51 -24.13
C ASP A 280 -3.66 -11.43 -22.85
N ALA A 281 -4.20 -11.81 -21.68
CA ALA A 281 -3.46 -11.77 -20.42
C ALA A 281 -2.42 -12.89 -20.36
N ILE A 282 -1.28 -12.62 -19.71
CA ILE A 282 -0.20 -13.58 -19.52
C ILE A 282 -0.29 -14.18 -18.11
N LEU A 283 -0.77 -15.41 -18.01
CA LEU A 283 -0.98 -16.19 -16.78
C LEU A 283 -0.07 -17.42 -16.72
N SER A 284 0.98 -17.48 -17.54
CA SER A 284 1.87 -18.66 -17.59
C SER A 284 2.44 -18.96 -16.20
N PHE A 285 2.37 -20.22 -15.79
CA PHE A 285 2.80 -20.71 -14.47
C PHE A 285 2.07 -20.08 -13.26
N ALA A 286 0.91 -19.45 -13.46
CA ALA A 286 0.09 -18.97 -12.35
C ALA A 286 -0.55 -20.14 -11.56
N ASP A 287 -0.69 -19.97 -10.25
CA ASP A 287 -1.47 -20.86 -9.39
C ASP A 287 -2.91 -20.35 -9.32
N LEU A 288 -3.80 -20.98 -10.07
CA LEU A 288 -5.24 -20.70 -10.15
C LEU A 288 -6.06 -21.84 -9.51
N ARG A 289 -5.47 -22.65 -8.64
CA ARG A 289 -6.16 -23.79 -8.03
C ARG A 289 -7.43 -23.33 -7.33
N ARG A 290 -8.55 -24.00 -7.62
CA ARG A 290 -9.88 -23.68 -7.07
C ARG A 290 -10.36 -22.24 -7.32
N ALA A 291 -9.74 -21.49 -8.23
CA ALA A 291 -10.21 -20.16 -8.60
C ALA A 291 -11.57 -20.24 -9.30
N ASN A 292 -12.40 -19.21 -9.12
CA ASN A 292 -13.65 -19.08 -9.85
C ASN A 292 -13.44 -18.20 -11.08
N LEU A 293 -13.36 -18.83 -12.26
CA LEU A 293 -13.23 -18.21 -13.58
C LEU A 293 -14.55 -18.34 -14.38
N SER A 294 -15.69 -18.57 -13.71
CA SER A 294 -16.96 -18.80 -14.39
C SER A 294 -17.35 -17.59 -15.23
N GLY A 295 -17.56 -17.80 -16.53
CA GLY A 295 -17.87 -16.75 -17.50
C GLY A 295 -16.73 -15.77 -17.79
N ALA A 296 -15.49 -16.04 -17.35
CA ALA A 296 -14.34 -15.20 -17.65
C ALA A 296 -14.03 -15.19 -19.16
N LEU A 297 -13.49 -14.07 -19.65
CA LEU A 297 -13.10 -13.88 -21.04
C LEU A 297 -11.59 -14.07 -21.15
N LEU A 298 -11.16 -15.25 -21.59
CA LEU A 298 -9.76 -15.67 -21.68
C LEU A 298 -9.30 -15.79 -23.14
N THR A 299 -9.95 -15.09 -24.07
CA THR A 299 -9.59 -15.08 -25.49
C THR A 299 -8.09 -14.78 -25.64
N ASN A 300 -7.34 -15.65 -26.32
CA ASN A 300 -5.89 -15.57 -26.54
C ASN A 300 -5.01 -15.46 -25.27
N ALA A 301 -5.55 -15.74 -24.08
CA ALA A 301 -4.77 -15.70 -22.85
C ALA A 301 -3.68 -16.78 -22.85
N ASP A 302 -2.51 -16.47 -22.29
CA ASP A 302 -1.43 -17.44 -22.09
C ASP A 302 -1.50 -18.07 -20.70
N LEU A 303 -2.04 -19.28 -20.62
CA LEU A 303 -2.14 -20.11 -19.42
C LEU A 303 -1.09 -21.24 -19.41
N GLY A 304 -0.02 -21.12 -20.19
CA GLY A 304 1.01 -22.15 -20.32
C GLY A 304 1.58 -22.57 -18.95
N GLY A 305 1.47 -23.86 -18.61
CA GLY A 305 1.95 -24.41 -17.34
C GLY A 305 1.20 -23.91 -16.09
N ALA A 306 0.08 -23.21 -16.24
CA ALA A 306 -0.73 -22.76 -15.11
C ALA A 306 -1.41 -23.94 -14.38
N ASP A 307 -1.55 -23.83 -13.06
CA ASP A 307 -2.27 -24.81 -12.26
C ASP A 307 -3.70 -24.34 -12.01
N LEU A 308 -4.65 -24.91 -12.76
CA LEU A 308 -6.10 -24.68 -12.68
C LEU A 308 -6.81 -25.82 -11.93
N SER A 309 -6.09 -26.62 -11.13
CA SER A 309 -6.67 -27.80 -10.50
C SER A 309 -7.86 -27.44 -9.60
N GLY A 310 -9.02 -28.06 -9.84
CA GLY A 310 -10.27 -27.79 -9.16
C GLY A 310 -10.90 -26.42 -9.44
N ALA A 311 -10.41 -25.66 -10.43
CA ALA A 311 -10.98 -24.36 -10.79
C ALA A 311 -12.37 -24.47 -11.45
N PHE A 312 -13.16 -23.41 -11.33
CA PHE A 312 -14.49 -23.31 -11.94
C PHE A 312 -14.43 -22.45 -13.21
N LEU A 313 -14.51 -23.06 -14.38
CA LEU A 313 -14.46 -22.40 -15.70
C LEU A 313 -15.80 -22.51 -16.46
N ASN A 314 -16.92 -22.65 -15.75
CA ASN A 314 -18.23 -22.77 -16.38
C ASN A 314 -18.49 -21.60 -17.33
N ASN A 315 -18.81 -21.88 -18.59
CA ASN A 315 -19.04 -20.88 -19.65
C ASN A 315 -17.88 -19.88 -19.88
N ALA A 316 -16.64 -20.21 -19.49
CA ALA A 316 -15.48 -19.39 -19.81
C ALA A 316 -15.18 -19.42 -21.33
N ASP A 317 -14.77 -18.29 -21.87
CA ASP A 317 -14.31 -18.17 -23.27
C ASP A 317 -12.80 -18.38 -23.32
N LEU A 318 -12.35 -19.55 -23.80
CA LEU A 318 -10.93 -19.89 -23.96
C LEU A 318 -10.54 -19.89 -25.46
N PHE A 319 -11.25 -19.13 -26.31
CA PHE A 319 -10.93 -19.07 -27.74
C PHE A 319 -9.47 -18.66 -27.95
N GLY A 320 -8.70 -19.48 -28.68
CA GLY A 320 -7.29 -19.22 -28.96
C GLY A 320 -6.35 -19.23 -27.75
N ALA A 321 -6.83 -19.57 -26.55
CA ALA A 321 -6.01 -19.55 -25.34
C ALA A 321 -4.91 -20.64 -25.40
N ASN A 322 -3.72 -20.31 -24.88
CA ASN A 322 -2.64 -21.27 -24.73
C ASN A 322 -2.73 -21.97 -23.37
N LEU A 323 -3.14 -23.24 -23.32
CA LEU A 323 -3.13 -24.07 -22.12
C LEU A 323 -2.07 -25.18 -22.19
N ALA A 324 -0.99 -24.99 -22.96
CA ALA A 324 0.07 -25.98 -23.04
C ALA A 324 0.62 -26.31 -21.64
N ALA A 325 0.69 -27.60 -21.30
CA ALA A 325 1.11 -28.12 -20.00
C ALA A 325 0.30 -27.61 -18.78
N ALA A 326 -0.87 -26.99 -18.98
CA ALA A 326 -1.73 -26.57 -17.88
C ALA A 326 -2.36 -27.77 -17.15
N LEU A 327 -2.57 -27.62 -15.84
CA LEU A 327 -3.21 -28.64 -15.00
C LEU A 327 -4.67 -28.27 -14.77
N LEU A 328 -5.61 -28.96 -15.42
CA LEU A 328 -7.06 -28.76 -15.23
C LEU A 328 -7.70 -29.91 -14.43
N ASP A 329 -6.93 -30.58 -13.59
CA ASP A 329 -7.39 -31.76 -12.85
C ASP A 329 -8.52 -31.37 -11.88
N GLY A 330 -9.66 -32.06 -11.95
CA GLY A 330 -10.86 -31.77 -11.16
C GLY A 330 -11.56 -30.46 -11.51
N ALA A 331 -11.14 -29.74 -12.55
CA ALA A 331 -11.77 -28.49 -12.96
C ALA A 331 -13.18 -28.70 -13.51
N THR A 332 -14.06 -27.72 -13.34
CA THR A 332 -15.42 -27.73 -13.92
C THR A 332 -15.47 -26.83 -15.15
N LEU A 333 -15.71 -27.41 -16.33
CA LEU A 333 -15.55 -26.75 -17.63
C LEU A 333 -16.85 -26.78 -18.46
N ASP A 334 -18.00 -26.94 -17.82
CA ASP A 334 -19.27 -27.03 -18.51
C ASP A 334 -19.58 -25.74 -19.27
N GLY A 335 -19.82 -25.85 -20.58
CA GLY A 335 -20.08 -24.73 -21.47
C GLY A 335 -18.84 -23.91 -21.86
N ALA A 336 -17.65 -24.23 -21.32
CA ALA A 336 -16.41 -23.56 -21.68
C ALA A 336 -16.06 -23.77 -23.16
N ASP A 337 -15.56 -22.74 -23.83
CA ASP A 337 -15.28 -22.77 -25.26
C ASP A 337 -13.78 -22.88 -25.55
N PHE A 338 -13.34 -24.01 -26.12
CA PHE A 338 -11.94 -24.30 -26.45
C PHE A 338 -11.61 -24.12 -27.94
N ALA A 339 -12.43 -23.40 -28.70
CA ALA A 339 -12.15 -23.16 -30.11
C ALA A 339 -10.74 -22.57 -30.29
N GLU A 340 -9.93 -23.19 -31.15
CA GLU A 340 -8.53 -22.79 -31.41
C GLU A 340 -7.58 -22.81 -30.19
N ALA A 341 -8.01 -23.33 -29.03
CA ALA A 341 -7.15 -23.41 -27.85
C ALA A 341 -6.03 -24.45 -28.03
N SER A 342 -4.82 -24.10 -27.59
CA SER A 342 -3.70 -25.05 -27.51
C SER A 342 -3.78 -25.86 -26.23
N LEU A 343 -3.84 -27.19 -26.36
CA LEU A 343 -3.98 -28.13 -25.23
C LEU A 343 -2.80 -29.12 -25.15
N GLU A 344 -1.66 -28.78 -25.72
CA GLU A 344 -0.50 -29.68 -25.74
C GLU A 344 -0.10 -30.07 -24.31
N LYS A 345 -0.06 -31.36 -23.99
CA LYS A 345 0.31 -31.89 -22.65
C LYS A 345 -0.56 -31.40 -21.49
N ALA A 346 -1.70 -30.77 -21.75
CA ALA A 346 -2.64 -30.39 -20.69
C ALA A 346 -3.23 -31.62 -20.00
N SER A 347 -3.42 -31.53 -18.69
CA SER A 347 -4.04 -32.58 -17.87
C SER A 347 -5.50 -32.24 -17.57
N PHE A 348 -6.38 -33.25 -17.59
CA PHE A 348 -7.83 -33.13 -17.37
C PHE A 348 -8.34 -34.27 -16.48
N THR A 349 -7.51 -34.79 -15.58
CA THR A 349 -7.88 -35.90 -14.69
C THR A 349 -9.08 -35.49 -13.86
N ASP A 350 -10.15 -36.28 -13.86
CA ASP A 350 -11.40 -36.01 -13.12
C ASP A 350 -12.09 -34.65 -13.44
N ALA A 351 -11.73 -34.01 -14.56
CA ALA A 351 -12.36 -32.77 -14.99
C ALA A 351 -13.79 -33.03 -15.50
N LYS A 352 -14.70 -32.10 -15.19
CA LYS A 352 -16.09 -32.13 -15.67
C LYS A 352 -16.19 -31.41 -17.01
N LEU A 353 -16.54 -32.15 -18.06
CA LEU A 353 -16.43 -31.74 -19.46
C LEU A 353 -17.75 -31.91 -20.24
N ASP A 354 -18.87 -32.14 -19.56
CA ASP A 354 -20.12 -32.65 -20.15
C ASP A 354 -20.63 -31.75 -21.28
N ARG A 355 -20.47 -30.43 -21.11
CA ARG A 355 -20.90 -29.41 -22.08
C ARG A 355 -19.77 -28.55 -22.62
N ALA A 356 -18.52 -28.96 -22.45
CA ALA A 356 -17.38 -28.24 -23.03
C ALA A 356 -17.55 -28.16 -24.57
N LYS A 357 -17.28 -27.01 -25.17
CA LYS A 357 -17.41 -26.77 -26.62
C LYS A 357 -16.03 -26.84 -27.28
N HIS A 358 -16.00 -27.28 -28.54
CA HIS A 358 -14.79 -27.35 -29.38
C HIS A 358 -13.60 -28.15 -28.80
N LEU A 359 -13.79 -28.89 -27.70
CA LEU A 359 -12.76 -29.74 -27.13
C LEU A 359 -12.37 -30.86 -28.12
N PRO A 360 -11.08 -31.02 -28.48
CA PRO A 360 -10.63 -32.01 -29.43
C PRO A 360 -11.07 -33.43 -29.06
N TRP A 361 -11.46 -34.22 -30.06
CA TRP A 361 -11.97 -35.58 -29.87
C TRP A 361 -11.00 -36.48 -29.08
N ARG A 362 -9.69 -36.28 -29.25
CA ARG A 362 -8.64 -37.05 -28.53
C ARG A 362 -8.70 -36.83 -27.02
N ILE A 363 -8.94 -35.59 -26.59
CA ILE A 363 -9.09 -35.23 -25.18
C ILE A 363 -10.38 -35.83 -24.64
N ARG A 364 -11.48 -35.71 -25.39
CA ARG A 364 -12.77 -36.34 -25.05
C ARG A 364 -12.63 -37.86 -24.83
N GLN A 365 -11.95 -38.57 -25.73
CA GLN A 365 -11.77 -40.03 -25.58
C GLN A 365 -10.89 -40.41 -24.39
N ARG A 366 -9.90 -39.59 -24.07
CA ARG A 366 -8.96 -39.87 -22.99
C ARG A 366 -9.59 -39.68 -21.62
N TRP A 367 -10.46 -38.67 -21.46
CA TRP A 367 -10.91 -38.22 -20.13
C TRP A 367 -12.42 -38.33 -19.88
N LEU A 368 -13.28 -38.41 -20.93
CA LEU A 368 -14.71 -38.63 -20.70
C LEU A 368 -15.03 -40.10 -20.39
N PRO A 369 -15.95 -40.36 -19.44
CA PRO A 369 -16.54 -41.66 -19.22
C PRO A 369 -17.09 -42.28 -20.51
N ARG A 370 -16.98 -43.61 -20.65
CA ARG A 370 -17.37 -44.35 -21.87
C ARG A 370 -18.81 -44.12 -22.34
N TRP A 371 -19.72 -43.72 -21.46
CA TRP A 371 -21.15 -43.53 -21.76
C TRP A 371 -21.50 -42.17 -22.39
N ILE A 372 -20.61 -41.17 -22.32
CA ILE A 372 -20.76 -39.85 -22.98
C ILE A 372 -20.25 -39.89 -24.44
N ARG A 373 -19.60 -40.98 -24.86
CA ARG A 373 -18.90 -41.10 -26.16
C ARG A 373 -19.82 -41.39 -27.36
N ARG A 374 -21.14 -41.17 -27.26
CA ARG A 374 -22.11 -41.47 -28.32
C ARG A 374 -22.63 -40.22 -29.01
#